data_AF-A0A5J6GLU0-F1
#
_entry.id   AF-A0A5J6GLU0-F1
#
_cell.length_a   1.000
_cell.length_b   1.000
_cell.length_c   1.000
_cell.angle_alpha   90.00
_cell.angle_beta   90.00
_cell.angle_gamma   90.00
#
_symmetry.space_group_name_H-M   'P 1'
#
loop_
_entity.id
_entity.type
_entity.pdbx_description
1 polymer ?
#
loop_
_entity_poly.entity_id
_entity_poly.type
_entity_poly.pdbx_seq_one_letter_code
_entity_poly.pdbx_strand_id
1 'polypeptide(L)'
;MLSEPSAATVRATLPVVGGAIGDITGRFYDRLFTAHPELLRDLFNRGNQAAGTQRQALAGSIAAFATYLVEHPDERPDVMLRRIAHKHASLGVAPGQYAVVHEHLFAAIAEVLGDAVTPEVAAAWDEVYWLMANALIAIEARLYAEQGVTADDTWREWEVVGRVEETADVATFQLRPVASPPAAAVPVPGFRPGQYVSVQVQLPDGARQIRQYSLSAAPGSDVRQISVKRVRGGAGAPDGSGRPDDSGTPDGSRTPDGEVSRYLHAHVREGAVLRLSAPYGDLVLDESDADTPLLLASAGIGVTPMIAMLEQLAATGHRAPVTVVHADRSPAEHALRADHAAYTGKLPDAAAHFFYERPGPDQEHPAALTGRVDLTALPPIAAGTRAYLCGPLPFMREVRAQLIGRGVAPADIHYEVFGPDLWLGQQA
;
A
#
# COMPACT_ATOMS: atom_id res chain seq x y z
N MET A 1 2.76 -9.31 24.92
CA MET A 1 3.82 -10.18 25.47
C MET A 1 3.29 -11.59 25.42
N LEU A 2 4.07 -12.55 24.93
CA LEU A 2 3.74 -13.96 25.11
C LEU A 2 4.05 -14.38 26.54
N SER A 3 3.24 -15.28 27.08
CA SER A 3 3.57 -16.01 28.29
C SER A 3 4.85 -16.84 28.07
N GLU A 4 5.65 -17.03 29.13
CA GLU A 4 6.90 -17.78 29.05
C GLU A 4 6.70 -19.23 28.50
N PRO A 5 5.65 -19.98 28.91
CA PRO A 5 5.36 -21.29 28.34
C PRO A 5 5.01 -21.23 26.84
N SER A 6 4.20 -20.26 26.42
CA SER A 6 3.84 -20.09 25.01
C SER A 6 5.04 -19.68 24.17
N ALA A 7 5.93 -18.81 24.67
CA ALA A 7 7.13 -18.41 23.96
C ALA A 7 8.06 -19.60 23.67
N ALA A 8 8.23 -20.52 24.63
CA ALA A 8 9.00 -21.75 24.43
C ALA A 8 8.35 -22.66 23.37
N THR A 9 7.03 -22.84 23.44
CA THR A 9 6.26 -23.68 22.51
C THR A 9 6.26 -23.12 21.09
N VAL A 10 6.02 -21.82 20.93
CA VAL A 10 6.06 -21.15 19.62
C VAL A 10 7.46 -21.28 19.03
N ARG A 11 8.53 -21.01 19.80
CA ARG A 11 9.91 -21.15 19.32
C ARG A 11 10.19 -22.57 18.79
N ALA A 12 9.72 -23.61 19.48
CA ALA A 12 9.93 -24.99 19.08
C ALA A 12 9.12 -25.41 17.83
N THR A 13 7.94 -24.81 17.63
CA THR A 13 7.01 -25.20 16.57
C THR A 13 7.01 -24.29 15.35
N LEU A 14 7.62 -23.10 15.44
CA LEU A 14 7.73 -22.13 14.36
C LEU A 14 8.32 -22.71 13.05
N PRO A 15 9.35 -23.57 13.06
CA PRO A 15 9.84 -24.20 11.84
C PRO A 15 8.83 -25.12 11.15
N VAL A 16 8.04 -25.87 11.93
CA VAL A 16 7.03 -26.80 11.41
C VAL A 16 5.84 -26.04 10.84
N VAL A 17 5.33 -25.05 11.58
CA VAL A 17 4.24 -24.17 11.13
C VAL A 17 4.67 -23.37 9.91
N GLY A 18 5.89 -22.82 9.92
CA GLY A 18 6.47 -22.09 8.80
C GLY A 18 6.65 -22.95 7.54
N GLY A 19 7.09 -24.21 7.71
CA GLY A 19 7.21 -25.17 6.61
C GLY A 19 5.87 -25.56 5.98
N ALA A 20 4.79 -25.56 6.75
CA ALA A 20 3.44 -25.91 6.30
C ALA A 20 2.57 -24.70 5.90
N ILE A 21 3.08 -23.48 5.98
CA ILE A 21 2.26 -22.26 5.89
C ILE A 21 1.54 -22.09 4.54
N GLY A 22 2.13 -22.59 3.46
CA GLY A 22 1.52 -22.60 2.13
C GLY A 22 0.26 -23.46 2.08
N ASP A 23 0.32 -24.67 2.65
CA ASP A 23 -0.81 -25.59 2.72
C ASP A 23 -1.88 -25.07 3.68
N ILE A 24 -1.48 -24.58 4.85
CA ILE A 24 -2.38 -23.96 5.85
C ILE A 24 -3.16 -22.81 5.23
N THR A 25 -2.49 -21.88 4.52
CA THR A 25 -3.18 -20.74 3.92
C THR A 25 -4.09 -21.13 2.75
N GLY A 26 -3.72 -22.14 1.96
CA GLY A 26 -4.62 -22.71 0.96
C GLY A 26 -5.92 -23.21 1.59
N ARG A 27 -5.80 -24.09 2.60
CA ARG A 27 -6.95 -24.66 3.33
C ARG A 27 -7.77 -23.59 4.05
N PHE A 28 -7.12 -22.60 4.66
CA PHE A 28 -7.79 -21.48 5.32
C PHE A 28 -8.72 -20.72 4.37
N TYR A 29 -8.25 -20.32 3.18
CA TYR A 29 -9.07 -19.58 2.24
C TYR A 29 -10.20 -20.43 1.64
N ASP A 30 -9.95 -21.71 1.37
CA ASP A 30 -11.00 -22.63 0.92
C ASP A 30 -12.13 -22.71 1.95
N ARG A 31 -11.79 -22.86 3.23
CA ARG A 31 -12.76 -22.89 4.34
C ARG A 31 -13.49 -21.56 4.49
N LEU A 32 -12.74 -20.46 4.56
CA LEU A 32 -13.28 -19.12 4.74
C LEU A 32 -14.27 -18.76 3.65
N PHE A 33 -13.93 -18.96 2.38
CA PHE A 33 -14.80 -18.56 1.27
C PHE A 33 -15.93 -19.56 0.98
N THR A 34 -15.83 -20.80 1.46
CA THR A 34 -16.96 -21.74 1.47
C THR A 34 -18.00 -21.32 2.50
N ALA A 35 -17.57 -20.94 3.71
CA ALA A 35 -18.46 -20.50 4.78
C ALA A 35 -18.98 -19.07 4.57
N HIS A 36 -18.14 -18.19 4.03
CA HIS A 36 -18.37 -16.76 3.86
C HIS A 36 -18.05 -16.30 2.43
N PRO A 37 -18.83 -16.75 1.42
CA PRO A 37 -18.59 -16.40 0.01
C PRO A 37 -18.70 -14.90 -0.26
N GLU A 38 -19.43 -14.15 0.58
CA GLU A 38 -19.52 -12.70 0.53
C GLU A 38 -18.15 -12.02 0.74
N LEU A 39 -17.25 -12.61 1.52
CA LEU A 39 -15.92 -12.03 1.77
C LEU A 39 -15.08 -12.02 0.48
N LEU A 40 -15.10 -13.10 -0.31
CA LEU A 40 -14.43 -13.14 -1.61
C LEU A 40 -15.08 -12.20 -2.63
N ARG A 41 -16.41 -12.05 -2.55
CA ARG A 41 -17.16 -11.20 -3.47
C ARG A 41 -16.91 -9.72 -3.21
N ASP A 42 -16.95 -9.31 -1.95
CA ASP A 42 -17.17 -7.91 -1.57
C ASP A 42 -16.04 -7.25 -0.75
N LEU A 43 -15.08 -8.03 -0.23
CA LEU A 43 -14.00 -7.51 0.62
C LEU A 43 -12.60 -7.89 0.12
N PHE A 44 -12.35 -9.17 -0.11
CA PHE A 44 -11.05 -9.65 -0.56
C PHE A 44 -10.81 -9.34 -2.04
N ASN A 45 -9.54 -9.04 -2.35
CA ASN A 45 -9.10 -8.78 -3.71
C ASN A 45 -9.01 -10.09 -4.51
N ARG A 46 -9.91 -10.28 -5.46
CA ARG A 46 -9.96 -11.47 -6.34
C ARG A 46 -8.71 -11.65 -7.20
N GLY A 47 -8.12 -10.54 -7.67
CA GLY A 47 -6.89 -10.57 -8.46
C GLY A 47 -5.69 -11.10 -7.67
N ASN A 48 -5.52 -10.64 -6.42
CA ASN A 48 -4.45 -11.15 -5.54
C ASN A 48 -4.71 -12.60 -5.11
N GLN A 49 -5.97 -13.00 -4.98
CA GLN A 49 -6.33 -14.40 -4.68
C GLN A 49 -6.01 -15.33 -5.85
N ALA A 50 -6.33 -14.92 -7.07
CA ALA A 50 -6.00 -15.65 -8.29
C ALA A 50 -4.48 -15.74 -8.51
N ALA A 51 -3.73 -14.66 -8.19
CA ALA A 51 -2.28 -14.62 -8.30
C ALA A 51 -1.54 -15.29 -7.12
N GLY A 52 -2.24 -15.75 -6.07
CA GLY A 52 -1.66 -16.38 -4.88
C GLY A 52 -0.94 -15.44 -3.91
N THR A 53 -0.69 -14.18 -4.28
CA THR A 53 0.05 -13.20 -3.47
C THR A 53 -0.66 -12.84 -2.16
N GLN A 54 -1.99 -12.93 -2.12
CA GLN A 54 -2.77 -12.73 -0.90
C GLN A 54 -2.53 -13.84 0.13
N ARG A 55 -2.32 -15.09 -0.32
CA ARG A 55 -2.03 -16.23 0.56
C ARG A 55 -0.67 -16.07 1.23
N GLN A 56 0.32 -15.66 0.45
CA GLN A 56 1.68 -15.38 0.91
C GLN A 56 1.72 -14.25 1.93
N ALA A 57 0.93 -13.18 1.75
CA ALA A 57 0.94 -12.04 2.66
C ALA A 57 0.40 -12.37 4.05
N LEU A 58 -0.76 -13.04 4.16
CA LEU A 58 -1.32 -13.43 5.47
C LEU A 58 -0.41 -14.42 6.19
N ALA A 59 0.08 -15.45 5.46
CA ALA A 59 1.08 -16.39 5.94
C ALA A 59 2.31 -15.67 6.52
N GLY A 60 2.86 -14.76 5.72
CA GLY A 60 4.06 -14.00 6.06
C GLY A 60 3.87 -13.12 7.27
N SER A 61 2.72 -12.44 7.41
CA SER A 61 2.48 -11.53 8.55
C SER A 61 2.34 -12.26 9.88
N ILE A 62 1.63 -13.40 9.94
CA ILE A 62 1.50 -14.16 11.19
C ILE A 62 2.83 -14.80 11.57
N ALA A 63 3.54 -15.37 10.61
CA ALA A 63 4.87 -15.95 10.85
C ALA A 63 5.87 -14.87 11.30
N ALA A 64 5.92 -13.73 10.62
CA ALA A 64 6.79 -12.61 11.00
C ALA A 64 6.46 -12.07 12.40
N PHE A 65 5.18 -11.96 12.74
CA PHE A 65 4.76 -11.55 14.07
C PHE A 65 5.19 -12.56 15.14
N ALA A 66 4.98 -13.86 14.90
CA ALA A 66 5.41 -14.93 15.80
C ALA A 66 6.93 -14.94 16.01
N THR A 67 7.71 -14.81 14.92
CA THR A 67 9.17 -14.71 14.97
C THR A 67 9.60 -13.51 15.81
N TYR A 68 9.03 -12.33 15.55
CA TYR A 68 9.37 -11.10 16.28
C TYR A 68 9.09 -11.23 17.78
N LEU A 69 7.94 -11.78 18.17
CA LEU A 69 7.61 -11.98 19.58
C LEU A 69 8.58 -12.95 20.30
N VAL A 70 9.17 -13.89 19.57
CA VAL A 70 10.13 -14.86 20.12
C VAL A 70 11.54 -14.28 20.23
N GLU A 71 11.94 -13.44 19.29
CA GLU A 71 13.26 -12.80 19.21
C GLU A 71 13.37 -11.52 20.05
N HIS A 72 12.27 -10.77 20.14
CA HIS A 72 12.17 -9.50 20.87
C HIS A 72 11.02 -9.57 21.88
N PRO A 73 11.17 -10.35 22.97
CA PRO A 73 10.07 -10.66 23.86
C PRO A 73 9.42 -9.42 24.45
N ASP A 74 10.20 -8.37 24.75
CA ASP A 74 9.78 -7.11 25.40
C ASP A 74 9.28 -6.03 24.43
N GLU A 75 9.24 -6.33 23.13
CA GLU A 75 8.88 -5.35 22.11
C GLU A 75 7.65 -5.77 21.32
N ARG A 76 7.07 -4.79 20.61
CA ARG A 76 6.00 -5.03 19.64
C ARG A 76 6.44 -4.52 18.27
N PRO A 77 6.14 -5.24 17.18
CA PRO A 77 6.48 -4.80 15.83
C PRO A 77 5.48 -3.73 15.37
N ASP A 78 5.48 -2.57 16.02
CA ASP A 78 4.48 -1.52 15.85
C ASP A 78 4.43 -0.96 14.42
N VAL A 79 5.58 -0.91 13.72
CA VAL A 79 5.63 -0.50 12.30
C VAL A 79 4.81 -1.45 11.42
N MET A 80 4.94 -2.76 11.63
CA MET A 80 4.16 -3.77 10.91
C MET A 80 2.68 -3.66 11.24
N LEU A 81 2.34 -3.61 12.53
CA LEU A 81 0.96 -3.54 13.00
C LEU A 81 0.25 -2.30 12.47
N ARG A 82 0.91 -1.14 12.51
CA ARG A 82 0.37 0.13 12.01
C ARG A 82 0.03 0.07 10.52
N ARG A 83 0.90 -0.50 9.70
CA ARG A 83 0.65 -0.67 8.25
C ARG A 83 -0.55 -1.56 7.96
N ILE A 84 -0.63 -2.71 8.65
CA ILE A 84 -1.77 -3.62 8.53
C ILE A 84 -3.05 -2.91 8.97
N ALA A 85 -3.02 -2.23 10.12
CA ALA A 85 -4.18 -1.52 10.66
C ALA A 85 -4.69 -0.41 9.74
N HIS A 86 -3.82 0.39 9.11
CA HIS A 86 -4.26 1.38 8.13
C HIS A 86 -4.96 0.75 6.93
N LYS A 87 -4.44 -0.38 6.44
CA LYS A 87 -5.06 -1.12 5.35
C LYS A 87 -6.41 -1.68 5.76
N HIS A 88 -6.51 -2.31 6.93
CA HIS A 88 -7.75 -2.82 7.51
C HIS A 88 -8.80 -1.72 7.70
N ALA A 89 -8.40 -0.58 8.28
CA ALA A 89 -9.27 0.58 8.44
C ALA A 89 -9.81 1.09 7.10
N SER A 90 -8.95 1.15 6.07
CA SER A 90 -9.38 1.54 4.70
C SER A 90 -10.36 0.56 4.05
N LEU A 91 -10.45 -0.67 4.55
CA LEU A 91 -11.36 -1.71 4.08
C LEU A 91 -12.63 -1.82 4.93
N GLY A 92 -12.69 -1.11 6.06
CA GLY A 92 -13.79 -1.22 7.03
C GLY A 92 -13.77 -2.54 7.80
N VAL A 93 -12.58 -3.10 8.09
CA VAL A 93 -12.48 -4.32 8.90
C VAL A 93 -13.01 -4.05 10.31
N ALA A 94 -13.95 -4.89 10.74
CA ALA A 94 -14.63 -4.79 12.03
C ALA A 94 -14.10 -5.84 13.02
N PRO A 95 -14.15 -5.58 14.35
CA PRO A 95 -13.64 -6.50 15.37
C PRO A 95 -14.20 -7.92 15.29
N GLY A 96 -15.48 -8.08 14.95
CA GLY A 96 -16.12 -9.38 14.82
C GLY A 96 -15.52 -10.28 13.72
N GLN A 97 -14.86 -9.70 12.71
CA GLN A 97 -14.24 -10.46 11.63
C GLN A 97 -12.97 -11.19 12.05
N TYR A 98 -12.31 -10.76 13.14
CA TYR A 98 -11.17 -11.50 13.69
C TYR A 98 -11.60 -12.87 14.21
N ALA A 99 -12.74 -12.97 14.89
CA ALA A 99 -13.26 -14.28 15.33
C ALA A 99 -13.52 -15.23 14.14
N VAL A 100 -14.03 -14.70 13.02
CA VAL A 100 -14.24 -15.48 11.79
C VAL A 100 -12.91 -15.95 11.19
N VAL A 101 -11.91 -15.06 11.10
CA VAL A 101 -10.58 -15.44 10.62
C VAL A 101 -9.94 -16.48 11.52
N HIS A 102 -10.03 -16.31 12.83
CA HIS A 102 -9.54 -17.26 13.84
C HIS A 102 -10.12 -18.65 13.63
N GLU A 103 -11.45 -18.78 13.57
CA GLU A 103 -12.15 -20.05 13.42
C GLU A 103 -11.62 -20.84 12.21
N HIS A 104 -11.57 -20.19 11.05
CA HIS A 104 -11.16 -20.86 9.81
C HIS A 104 -9.66 -21.12 9.75
N LEU A 105 -8.84 -20.24 10.33
CA LEU A 105 -7.38 -20.40 10.34
C LEU A 105 -6.96 -21.55 11.25
N PHE A 106 -7.50 -21.62 12.47
CA PHE A 106 -7.14 -22.66 13.43
C PHE A 106 -7.67 -24.04 13.00
N ALA A 107 -8.85 -24.09 12.37
CA ALA A 107 -9.33 -25.31 11.74
C ALA A 107 -8.39 -25.77 10.61
N ALA A 108 -7.88 -24.85 9.78
CA ALA A 108 -6.92 -25.19 8.74
C ALA A 108 -5.57 -25.66 9.29
N ILE A 109 -5.06 -25.05 10.37
CA ILE A 109 -3.85 -25.50 11.06
C ILE A 109 -4.02 -26.92 11.58
N ALA A 110 -5.15 -27.21 12.25
CA ALA A 110 -5.45 -28.54 12.78
C ALA A 110 -5.56 -29.60 11.68
N GLU A 111 -6.20 -29.28 10.55
CA GLU A 111 -6.31 -30.20 9.41
C GLU A 111 -4.96 -30.54 8.78
N VAL A 112 -4.08 -29.53 8.62
CA VAL A 112 -2.80 -29.71 7.92
C VAL A 112 -1.76 -30.37 8.79
N LEU A 113 -1.67 -29.96 10.07
CA LEU A 113 -0.64 -30.45 10.98
C LEU A 113 -1.08 -31.69 11.78
N GLY A 114 -2.38 -31.98 11.85
CA GLY A 114 -2.93 -33.18 12.49
C GLY A 114 -2.47 -33.33 13.94
N ASP A 115 -1.96 -34.53 14.28
CA ASP A 115 -1.52 -34.89 15.63
C ASP A 115 -0.35 -34.03 16.15
N ALA A 116 0.33 -33.26 15.28
CA ALA A 116 1.36 -32.31 15.72
C ALA A 116 0.78 -31.10 16.48
N VAL A 117 -0.52 -30.83 16.34
CA VAL A 117 -1.23 -29.78 17.08
C VAL A 117 -1.71 -30.32 18.42
N THR A 118 -0.79 -30.48 19.37
CA THR A 118 -1.14 -30.81 20.75
C THR A 118 -1.95 -29.66 21.38
N PRO A 119 -2.67 -29.90 22.50
CA PRO A 119 -3.39 -28.84 23.21
C PRO A 119 -2.49 -27.67 23.63
N GLU A 120 -1.23 -27.95 23.96
CA GLU A 120 -0.22 -26.94 24.30
C GLU A 120 0.17 -26.10 23.09
N VAL A 121 0.40 -26.74 21.93
CA VAL A 121 0.69 -26.05 20.67
C VAL A 121 -0.50 -25.18 20.25
N ALA A 122 -1.71 -25.72 20.30
CA ALA A 122 -2.93 -24.97 19.99
C ALA A 122 -3.07 -23.72 20.87
N ALA A 123 -2.91 -23.85 22.19
CA ALA A 123 -3.01 -22.73 23.12
C ALA A 123 -1.93 -21.66 22.91
N ALA A 124 -0.68 -22.07 22.63
CA ALA A 124 0.41 -21.14 22.40
C ALA A 124 0.22 -20.31 21.12
N TRP A 125 -0.23 -20.94 20.03
CA TRP A 125 -0.53 -20.23 18.78
C TRP A 125 -1.82 -19.40 18.87
N ASP A 126 -2.80 -19.84 19.66
CA ASP A 126 -4.00 -19.06 20.00
C ASP A 126 -3.61 -17.73 20.68
N GLU A 127 -2.66 -17.79 21.62
CA GLU A 127 -2.12 -16.59 22.26
C GLU A 127 -1.44 -15.65 21.26
N VAL A 128 -0.62 -16.17 20.33
CA VAL A 128 0.00 -15.36 19.25
C VAL A 128 -1.07 -14.66 18.41
N TYR A 129 -2.11 -15.39 18.00
CA TYR A 129 -3.19 -14.85 17.20
C TYR A 129 -3.90 -13.70 17.92
N TRP A 130 -4.33 -13.93 19.17
CA TRP A 130 -5.08 -12.93 19.92
C TRP A 130 -4.24 -11.74 20.36
N LEU A 131 -2.93 -11.91 20.57
CA LEU A 131 -2.01 -10.78 20.77
C LEU A 131 -1.97 -9.88 19.54
N MET A 132 -1.87 -10.45 18.33
CA MET A 132 -1.88 -9.68 17.09
C MET A 132 -3.26 -9.03 16.86
N ALA A 133 -4.33 -9.82 16.95
CA ALA A 133 -5.69 -9.38 16.70
C ALA A 133 -6.11 -8.23 17.63
N ASN A 134 -5.87 -8.36 18.93
CA ASN A 134 -6.22 -7.31 19.89
C ASN A 134 -5.40 -6.03 19.69
N ALA A 135 -4.13 -6.14 19.30
CA ALA A 135 -3.32 -4.98 18.96
C ALA A 135 -3.86 -4.26 17.72
N LEU A 136 -4.18 -5.00 16.66
CA LEU A 136 -4.77 -4.44 15.45
C LEU A 136 -6.14 -3.81 15.71
N ILE A 137 -7.04 -4.49 16.42
CA ILE A 137 -8.36 -3.96 16.81
C ILE A 137 -8.22 -2.62 17.54
N ALA A 138 -7.26 -2.51 18.48
CA ALA A 138 -7.04 -1.28 19.22
C ALA A 138 -6.52 -0.14 18.32
N ILE A 139 -5.58 -0.43 17.41
CA ILE A 139 -5.06 0.56 16.47
C ILE A 139 -6.16 0.99 15.49
N GLU A 140 -6.91 0.04 14.93
CA GLU A 140 -8.03 0.29 14.00
C GLU A 140 -9.13 1.14 14.65
N ALA A 141 -9.53 0.82 15.89
CA ALA A 141 -10.49 1.62 16.63
C ALA A 141 -10.03 3.09 16.78
N ARG A 142 -8.74 3.31 17.04
CA ARG A 142 -8.15 4.65 17.08
C ARG A 142 -8.18 5.33 15.70
N LEU A 143 -7.81 4.61 14.64
CA LEU A 143 -7.82 5.13 13.27
C LEU A 143 -9.23 5.53 12.82
N TYR A 144 -10.25 4.75 13.15
CA TYR A 144 -11.65 5.11 12.90
C TYR A 144 -12.05 6.37 13.66
N ALA A 145 -11.71 6.46 14.96
CA ALA A 145 -12.00 7.62 15.79
C ALA A 145 -11.32 8.91 15.30
N GLU A 146 -10.05 8.83 14.86
CA GLU A 146 -9.31 9.97 14.28
C GLU A 146 -9.97 10.53 13.01
N GLN A 147 -10.67 9.68 12.25
CA GLN A 147 -11.42 10.07 11.06
C GLN A 147 -12.89 10.46 11.37
N GLY A 148 -13.33 10.30 12.62
CA GLY A 148 -14.73 10.54 13.02
C GLY A 148 -15.73 9.57 12.39
N VAL A 149 -15.30 8.33 12.10
CA VAL A 149 -16.14 7.28 11.49
C VAL A 149 -16.13 6.01 12.35
N THR A 150 -17.01 5.07 12.02
CA THR A 150 -16.96 3.68 12.53
C THR A 150 -16.55 2.74 11.39
N ALA A 151 -16.29 1.46 11.70
CA ALA A 151 -16.05 0.46 10.66
C ALA A 151 -17.22 0.36 9.66
N ASP A 152 -18.46 0.47 10.15
CA ASP A 152 -19.69 0.38 9.35
C ASP A 152 -19.92 1.63 8.48
N ASP A 153 -19.43 2.80 8.93
CA ASP A 153 -19.58 4.09 8.25
C ASP A 153 -18.37 4.44 7.34
N THR A 154 -17.52 3.46 7.04
CA THR A 154 -16.28 3.69 6.26
C THR A 154 -16.57 4.29 4.88
N TRP A 155 -17.68 3.92 4.23
CA TRP A 155 -17.93 4.18 2.80
C TRP A 155 -18.84 5.39 2.56
N ARG A 156 -18.32 6.40 1.86
CA ARG A 156 -19.08 7.59 1.42
C ARG A 156 -19.15 7.68 -0.09
N GLU A 157 -20.23 8.23 -0.62
CA GLU A 157 -20.39 8.52 -2.04
C GLU A 157 -19.69 9.82 -2.46
N TRP A 158 -18.99 9.75 -3.59
CA TRP A 158 -18.24 10.85 -4.19
C TRP A 158 -18.57 10.92 -5.68
N GLU A 159 -18.92 12.11 -6.15
CA GLU A 159 -19.15 12.38 -7.56
C GLU A 159 -17.83 12.71 -8.26
N VAL A 160 -17.62 12.12 -9.43
CA VAL A 160 -16.53 12.45 -10.34
C VAL A 160 -16.89 13.75 -11.05
N VAL A 161 -16.16 14.81 -10.75
CA VAL A 161 -16.38 16.16 -11.32
C VAL A 161 -15.39 16.54 -12.41
N GLY A 162 -14.38 15.70 -12.63
CA GLY A 162 -13.37 15.91 -13.66
C GLY A 162 -12.58 14.65 -13.96
N ARG A 163 -12.10 14.53 -15.20
CA ARG A 163 -11.17 13.48 -15.62
C ARG A 163 -10.08 14.04 -16.53
N VAL A 164 -8.83 13.72 -16.22
CA VAL A 164 -7.66 14.13 -17.02
C VAL A 164 -6.92 12.87 -17.47
N GLU A 165 -6.59 12.77 -18.75
CA GLU A 165 -5.71 11.71 -19.26
C GLU A 165 -4.25 12.17 -19.11
N GLU A 166 -3.53 11.58 -18.17
CA GLU A 166 -2.13 11.93 -17.87
C GLU A 166 -1.17 11.30 -18.87
N THR A 167 -1.43 10.02 -19.21
CA THR A 167 -0.67 9.24 -20.17
C THR A 167 -1.61 8.26 -20.87
N ALA A 168 -1.09 7.46 -21.82
CA ALA A 168 -1.89 6.45 -22.51
C ALA A 168 -2.50 5.38 -21.56
N ASP A 169 -1.97 5.23 -20.35
CA ASP A 169 -2.41 4.23 -19.37
C ASP A 169 -2.75 4.82 -17.99
N VAL A 170 -2.70 6.14 -17.80
CA VAL A 170 -2.99 6.79 -16.51
C VAL A 170 -4.02 7.89 -16.69
N ALA A 171 -5.07 7.85 -15.87
CA ALA A 171 -6.08 8.90 -15.80
C ALA A 171 -6.26 9.39 -14.35
N THR A 172 -6.38 10.71 -14.20
CA THR A 172 -6.70 11.39 -12.94
C THR A 172 -8.21 11.60 -12.84
N PHE A 173 -8.79 11.25 -11.70
CA PHE A 173 -10.21 11.47 -11.38
C PHE A 173 -10.31 12.50 -10.27
N GLN A 174 -11.05 13.57 -10.53
CA GLN A 174 -11.34 14.63 -9.58
C GLN A 174 -12.70 14.36 -8.93
N LEU A 175 -12.75 14.37 -7.60
CA LEU A 175 -13.86 13.83 -6.82
C LEU A 175 -14.36 14.87 -5.82
N ARG A 176 -15.67 15.08 -5.77
CA ARG A 176 -16.33 15.84 -4.70
C ARG A 176 -17.25 14.95 -3.87
N PRO A 177 -17.38 15.18 -2.57
CA PRO A 177 -18.31 14.43 -1.74
C PRO A 177 -19.74 14.72 -2.19
N VAL A 178 -20.57 13.67 -2.34
CA VAL A 178 -22.00 13.87 -2.59
C VAL A 178 -22.62 14.48 -1.33
N ALA A 179 -23.42 15.54 -1.51
CA ALA A 179 -24.04 16.23 -0.39
C ALA A 179 -24.96 15.29 0.40
N SER A 180 -24.73 15.18 1.70
CA SER A 180 -25.64 14.51 2.63
C SER A 180 -26.68 15.50 3.15
N PRO A 181 -27.91 15.04 3.49
CA PRO A 181 -28.92 15.91 4.11
C PRO A 181 -28.37 16.59 5.37
N PRO A 182 -28.74 17.86 5.68
CA PRO A 182 -28.12 18.62 6.78
C PRO A 182 -28.18 17.94 8.15
N ALA A 183 -29.25 17.17 8.43
CA ALA A 183 -29.43 16.42 9.68
C ALA A 183 -28.50 15.18 9.80
N ALA A 184 -27.81 14.81 8.72
CA ALA A 184 -26.89 13.67 8.61
C ALA A 184 -25.52 14.09 8.04
N ALA A 185 -25.21 15.39 8.03
CA ALA A 185 -23.98 15.91 7.43
C ALA A 185 -22.76 15.55 8.32
N VAL A 186 -22.14 14.41 8.03
CA VAL A 186 -20.84 14.05 8.60
C VAL A 186 -19.78 14.86 7.86
N PRO A 187 -18.92 15.63 8.56
CA PRO A 187 -17.81 16.33 7.93
C PRO A 187 -16.99 15.39 7.05
N VAL A 188 -16.47 15.92 5.95
CA VAL A 188 -15.56 15.17 5.08
C VAL A 188 -14.22 15.10 5.81
N PRO A 189 -13.70 13.90 6.11
CA PRO A 189 -12.45 13.82 6.87
C PRO A 189 -11.30 14.51 6.11
N GLY A 190 -10.42 15.20 6.83
CA GLY A 190 -9.17 15.70 6.26
C GLY A 190 -8.25 14.55 5.84
N PHE A 191 -7.14 14.88 5.19
CA PHE A 191 -6.08 13.91 4.92
C PHE A 191 -4.71 14.58 5.02
N ARG A 192 -3.67 13.76 5.16
CA ARG A 192 -2.27 14.20 5.09
C ARG A 192 -1.65 13.78 3.75
N PRO A 193 -0.74 14.58 3.17
CA PRO A 193 -0.07 14.23 1.92
C PRO A 193 0.63 12.88 2.03
N GLY A 194 0.38 12.00 1.08
CA GLY A 194 0.88 10.61 1.07
C GLY A 194 -0.17 9.56 1.43
N GLN A 195 -1.26 9.94 2.11
CA GLN A 195 -2.37 9.03 2.40
C GLN A 195 -3.13 8.59 1.14
N TYR A 196 -3.85 7.49 1.28
CA TYR A 196 -4.71 6.90 0.25
C TYR A 196 -6.16 6.75 0.72
N VAL A 197 -7.04 6.60 -0.26
CA VAL A 197 -8.43 6.15 -0.06
C VAL A 197 -8.62 4.80 -0.72
N SER A 198 -9.47 3.96 -0.16
CA SER A 198 -10.01 2.80 -0.87
C SER A 198 -11.17 3.25 -1.74
N VAL A 199 -11.15 2.85 -3.01
CA VAL A 199 -12.27 3.01 -3.94
C VAL A 199 -12.95 1.66 -4.10
N GLN A 200 -14.24 1.61 -3.80
CA GLN A 200 -15.11 0.46 -4.02
C GLN A 200 -15.95 0.68 -5.28
N VAL A 201 -15.90 -0.28 -6.19
CA VAL A 201 -16.72 -0.32 -7.40
C VAL A 201 -17.60 -1.57 -7.39
N GLN A 202 -18.79 -1.46 -7.98
CA GLN A 202 -19.61 -2.62 -8.30
C GLN A 202 -19.28 -3.10 -9.71
N LEU A 203 -18.84 -4.35 -9.83
CA LEU A 203 -18.54 -4.99 -11.10
C LEU A 203 -19.82 -5.53 -11.77
N PRO A 204 -19.78 -5.86 -13.09
CA PRO A 204 -20.96 -6.35 -13.82
C PRO A 204 -21.60 -7.63 -13.25
N ASP A 205 -20.86 -8.44 -12.50
CA ASP A 205 -21.36 -9.65 -11.82
C ASP A 205 -22.00 -9.35 -10.44
N GLY A 206 -22.20 -8.06 -10.15
CA GLY A 206 -22.77 -7.53 -8.91
C GLY A 206 -21.82 -7.51 -7.73
N ALA A 207 -20.57 -7.96 -7.89
CA ALA A 207 -19.58 -8.00 -6.83
C ALA A 207 -19.02 -6.62 -6.50
N ARG A 208 -18.63 -6.40 -5.24
CA ARG A 208 -17.91 -5.19 -4.84
C ARG A 208 -16.41 -5.45 -4.78
N GLN A 209 -15.63 -4.70 -5.55
CA GLN A 209 -14.18 -4.81 -5.51
C GLN A 209 -13.55 -3.49 -5.08
N ILE A 210 -12.56 -3.61 -4.20
CA ILE A 210 -11.95 -2.49 -3.49
C ILE A 210 -10.48 -2.40 -3.87
N ARG A 211 -9.99 -1.21 -4.21
CA ARG A 211 -8.55 -0.94 -4.37
C ARG A 211 -8.17 0.40 -3.76
N GLN A 212 -6.98 0.46 -3.18
CA GLN A 212 -6.39 1.68 -2.62
C GLN A 212 -5.77 2.53 -3.74
N TYR A 213 -5.99 3.84 -3.64
CA TYR A 213 -5.37 4.84 -4.50
C TYR A 213 -4.91 6.02 -3.63
N SER A 214 -3.62 6.36 -3.72
CA SER A 214 -3.08 7.55 -3.08
C SER A 214 -3.82 8.80 -3.56
N LEU A 215 -4.09 9.71 -2.64
CA LEU A 215 -4.58 11.03 -2.97
C LEU A 215 -3.43 11.79 -3.65
N SER A 216 -3.65 12.25 -4.87
CA SER A 216 -2.61 12.83 -5.74
C SER A 216 -2.65 14.34 -5.81
N ALA A 217 -3.18 14.99 -4.76
CA ALA A 217 -3.21 16.44 -4.59
C ALA A 217 -3.03 16.77 -3.10
N ALA A 218 -2.61 18.00 -2.79
CA ALA A 218 -2.49 18.52 -1.45
C ALA A 218 -3.85 18.65 -0.74
N PRO A 219 -3.88 18.58 0.60
CA PRO A 219 -5.09 18.84 1.37
C PRO A 219 -5.54 20.30 1.28
N GLY A 220 -6.80 20.55 1.64
CA GLY A 220 -7.38 21.91 1.71
C GLY A 220 -8.31 22.28 0.55
N SER A 221 -8.40 21.45 -0.48
CA SER A 221 -9.42 21.57 -1.53
C SER A 221 -10.65 20.72 -1.20
N ASP A 222 -11.85 21.22 -1.57
CA ASP A 222 -13.09 20.43 -1.56
C ASP A 222 -13.12 19.34 -2.64
N VAL A 223 -12.16 19.37 -3.57
CA VAL A 223 -11.95 18.38 -4.61
C VAL A 223 -10.76 17.50 -4.24
N ARG A 224 -11.00 16.19 -4.11
CA ARG A 224 -9.94 15.18 -4.00
C ARG A 224 -9.52 14.70 -5.38
N GLN A 225 -8.29 14.21 -5.49
CA GLN A 225 -7.79 13.61 -6.73
C GLN A 225 -7.20 12.24 -6.47
N ILE A 226 -7.47 11.30 -7.37
CA ILE A 226 -6.78 10.01 -7.47
C ILE A 226 -6.29 9.83 -8.90
N SER A 227 -5.06 9.34 -9.07
CA SER A 227 -4.52 9.02 -10.39
C SER A 227 -4.35 7.52 -10.53
N VAL A 228 -4.97 6.95 -11.56
CA VAL A 228 -5.16 5.51 -11.70
C VAL A 228 -4.45 5.02 -12.95
N LYS A 229 -3.42 4.18 -12.75
CA LYS A 229 -2.83 3.40 -13.84
C LYS A 229 -3.70 2.20 -14.19
N ARG A 230 -3.96 2.00 -15.48
CA ARG A 230 -4.61 0.82 -16.02
C ARG A 230 -3.66 -0.38 -15.90
N VAL A 231 -4.05 -1.38 -15.13
CA VAL A 231 -3.30 -2.64 -15.00
C VAL A 231 -3.74 -3.58 -16.12
N ARG A 232 -2.86 -3.81 -17.09
CA ARG A 232 -3.08 -4.74 -18.19
C ARG A 232 -2.55 -6.12 -17.81
N GLY A 233 -3.29 -7.16 -18.16
CA GLY A 233 -2.87 -8.55 -18.03
C GLY A 233 -1.73 -8.92 -18.99
N GLY A 234 -0.97 -9.95 -18.65
CA GLY A 234 0.20 -10.40 -19.41
C GLY A 234 0.67 -11.80 -19.00
N ALA A 235 1.59 -12.39 -19.78
CA ALA A 235 2.37 -13.53 -19.30
C ALA A 235 3.14 -13.06 -18.07
N GLY A 236 2.94 -13.74 -16.94
CA GLY A 236 3.50 -13.40 -15.64
C GLY A 236 2.99 -12.08 -15.06
N ALA A 237 2.54 -12.11 -13.81
CA ALA A 237 2.06 -10.91 -13.15
C ALA A 237 3.22 -9.91 -13.00
N PRO A 238 3.05 -8.61 -13.28
CA PRO A 238 4.05 -7.65 -12.82
C PRO A 238 4.05 -7.71 -11.28
N ASP A 239 5.19 -8.03 -10.70
CA ASP A 239 5.53 -7.98 -9.26
C ASP A 239 5.51 -6.54 -8.68
N GLY A 240 4.64 -5.69 -9.22
CA GLY A 240 4.68 -4.24 -9.01
C GLY A 240 5.71 -3.52 -9.87
N SER A 241 6.64 -4.19 -10.58
CA SER A 241 7.67 -3.55 -11.43
C SER A 241 7.20 -3.03 -12.79
N GLY A 242 5.97 -3.37 -13.19
CA GLY A 242 5.44 -3.04 -14.51
C GLY A 242 6.18 -3.73 -15.66
N ARG A 243 7.19 -4.57 -15.42
CA ARG A 243 7.83 -5.41 -16.44
C ARG A 243 6.85 -6.52 -16.84
N PRO A 244 6.69 -6.83 -18.15
CA PRO A 244 6.18 -8.14 -18.52
C PRO A 244 7.12 -9.17 -17.92
N ASP A 245 6.57 -10.10 -17.17
CA ASP A 245 7.31 -11.25 -16.71
C ASP A 245 7.31 -12.26 -17.88
N ASP A 246 8.41 -12.29 -18.65
CA ASP A 246 8.59 -13.30 -19.71
C ASP A 246 8.72 -14.73 -19.13
N SER A 247 8.75 -14.88 -17.80
CA SER A 247 8.38 -16.14 -17.16
C SER A 247 6.85 -16.17 -17.10
N GLY A 248 6.21 -16.79 -18.09
CA GLY A 248 4.80 -17.13 -17.94
C GLY A 248 4.57 -17.79 -16.58
N THR A 249 3.33 -17.75 -16.06
CA THR A 249 2.99 -18.67 -14.96
C THR A 249 3.47 -20.07 -15.34
N PRO A 250 3.92 -20.93 -14.42
CA PRO A 250 4.44 -22.27 -14.75
C PRO A 250 3.55 -23.09 -15.71
N ASP A 251 2.26 -22.76 -15.77
CA ASP A 251 1.21 -23.35 -16.61
C ASP A 251 0.86 -22.54 -17.89
N GLY A 252 1.61 -21.51 -18.26
CA GLY A 252 1.37 -20.70 -19.47
C GLY A 252 0.11 -19.81 -19.44
N SER A 253 -0.61 -19.75 -18.31
CA SER A 253 -1.77 -18.88 -18.11
C SER A 253 -1.38 -17.38 -18.15
N ARG A 254 -2.24 -16.56 -18.77
CA ARG A 254 -2.12 -15.10 -18.73
C ARG A 254 -2.77 -14.56 -17.47
N THR A 255 -2.07 -13.68 -16.77
CA THR A 255 -2.65 -12.90 -15.69
C THR A 255 -3.75 -12.01 -16.26
N PRO A 256 -4.96 -11.96 -15.65
CA PRO A 256 -6.04 -11.10 -16.14
C PRO A 256 -5.73 -9.61 -15.95
N ASP A 257 -6.43 -8.76 -16.70
CA ASP A 257 -6.47 -7.31 -16.46
C ASP A 257 -6.92 -7.01 -15.01
N GLY A 258 -6.41 -5.92 -14.42
CA GLY A 258 -6.84 -5.50 -13.09
C GLY A 258 -8.27 -4.99 -13.10
N GLU A 259 -9.19 -5.72 -12.45
CA GLU A 259 -10.64 -5.50 -12.50
C GLU A 259 -11.05 -4.04 -12.22
N VAL A 260 -10.63 -3.47 -11.10
CA VAL A 260 -11.02 -2.10 -10.70
C VAL A 260 -10.38 -1.05 -11.59
N SER A 261 -9.08 -1.15 -11.89
CA SER A 261 -8.41 -0.19 -12.77
C SER A 261 -9.02 -0.18 -14.18
N ARG A 262 -9.35 -1.36 -14.72
CA ARG A 262 -10.07 -1.52 -15.99
C ARG A 262 -11.47 -0.91 -15.90
N TYR A 263 -12.19 -1.16 -14.81
CA TYR A 263 -13.54 -0.60 -14.62
C TYR A 263 -13.52 0.92 -14.61
N LEU A 264 -12.63 1.54 -13.82
CA LEU A 264 -12.49 3.00 -13.74
C LEU A 264 -12.17 3.61 -15.11
N HIS A 265 -11.19 3.05 -15.81
CA HIS A 265 -10.82 3.52 -17.15
C HIS A 265 -11.97 3.40 -18.15
N ALA A 266 -12.64 2.25 -18.19
CA ALA A 266 -13.66 1.96 -19.18
C ALA A 266 -14.99 2.69 -18.93
N HIS A 267 -15.46 2.80 -17.68
CA HIS A 267 -16.83 3.18 -17.37
C HIS A 267 -16.98 4.49 -16.60
N VAL A 268 -15.93 4.98 -15.92
CA VAL A 268 -16.06 6.15 -15.07
C VAL A 268 -15.77 7.43 -15.85
N ARG A 269 -16.72 8.36 -15.82
CA ARG A 269 -16.70 9.68 -16.46
C ARG A 269 -17.27 10.71 -15.48
N GLU A 270 -17.24 11.99 -15.85
CA GLU A 270 -17.89 13.05 -15.07
C GLU A 270 -19.37 12.73 -14.82
N GLY A 271 -19.85 13.04 -13.60
CA GLY A 271 -21.18 12.69 -13.10
C GLY A 271 -21.31 11.28 -12.53
N ALA A 272 -20.31 10.40 -12.70
CA ALA A 272 -20.33 9.08 -12.08
C ALA A 272 -20.12 9.18 -10.56
N VAL A 273 -20.74 8.27 -9.81
CA VAL A 273 -20.59 8.19 -8.34
C VAL A 273 -19.72 6.99 -7.98
N LEU A 274 -18.73 7.22 -7.12
CA LEU A 274 -17.83 6.22 -6.54
C LEU A 274 -18.00 6.16 -5.03
N ARG A 275 -17.77 4.99 -4.42
CA ARG A 275 -17.73 4.84 -2.96
C ARG A 275 -16.29 4.86 -2.48
N LEU A 276 -15.94 5.79 -1.62
CA LEU A 276 -14.59 5.95 -1.06
C LEU A 276 -14.59 5.72 0.45
N SER A 277 -13.49 5.16 0.95
CA SER A 277 -13.20 5.14 2.39
C SER A 277 -12.80 6.53 2.90
N ALA A 278 -12.70 6.67 4.23
CA ALA A 278 -11.87 7.72 4.83
C ALA A 278 -10.38 7.55 4.40
N PRO A 279 -9.56 8.62 4.46
CA PRO A 279 -8.14 8.56 4.15
C PRO A 279 -7.34 7.80 5.22
N TYR A 280 -6.47 6.89 4.79
CA TYR A 280 -5.56 6.12 5.65
C TYR A 280 -4.18 5.99 4.99
N GLY A 281 -3.24 5.33 5.67
CA GLY A 281 -1.85 5.21 5.25
C GLY A 281 -0.92 5.92 6.22
N ASP A 282 0.28 5.35 6.37
CA ASP A 282 1.30 5.81 7.31
C ASP A 282 2.53 6.43 6.63
N LEU A 283 2.63 6.37 5.30
CA LEU A 283 3.54 7.21 4.52
C LEU A 283 2.93 8.61 4.41
N VAL A 284 3.30 9.49 5.33
CA VAL A 284 2.80 10.86 5.39
C VAL A 284 3.93 11.85 5.54
N LEU A 285 3.82 13.00 4.87
CA LEU A 285 4.67 14.15 5.18
C LEU A 285 4.30 14.65 6.58
N ASP A 286 5.27 14.70 7.49
CA ASP A 286 5.04 15.04 8.88
C ASP A 286 5.16 16.56 9.09
N GLU A 287 4.39 17.13 10.02
CA GLU A 287 4.53 18.55 10.36
C GLU A 287 5.92 18.87 10.94
N SER A 288 6.56 17.88 11.58
CA SER A 288 7.96 17.96 12.02
C SER A 288 8.97 18.11 10.89
N ASP A 289 8.57 17.89 9.63
CA ASP A 289 9.45 18.02 8.47
C ASP A 289 9.63 19.46 7.97
N ALA A 290 8.97 20.45 8.56
CA ALA A 290 8.91 21.83 8.05
C ALA A 290 10.29 22.50 7.78
N ASP A 291 11.34 22.08 8.50
CA ASP A 291 12.70 22.59 8.35
C ASP A 291 13.72 21.49 7.96
N THR A 292 13.23 20.32 7.54
CA THR A 292 14.07 19.15 7.26
C THR A 292 14.35 19.02 5.76
N PRO A 293 15.60 18.71 5.34
CA PRO A 293 15.87 18.35 3.96
C PRO A 293 15.10 17.08 3.55
N LEU A 294 14.49 17.08 2.37
CA LEU A 294 13.63 16.00 1.92
C LEU A 294 14.14 15.36 0.63
N LEU A 295 13.96 14.05 0.52
CA LEU A 295 14.13 13.33 -0.74
C LEU A 295 12.86 12.57 -1.09
N LEU A 296 12.21 12.93 -2.19
CA LEU A 296 10.97 12.31 -2.66
C LEU A 296 11.30 11.45 -3.88
N ALA A 297 11.32 10.13 -3.70
CA ALA A 297 11.70 9.16 -4.72
C ALA A 297 10.50 8.32 -5.17
N SER A 298 10.22 8.33 -6.47
CA SER A 298 9.14 7.54 -7.04
C SER A 298 9.51 6.81 -8.32
N ALA A 299 8.75 5.77 -8.64
CA ALA A 299 8.82 5.13 -9.95
C ALA A 299 7.43 4.78 -10.49
N GLY A 300 7.20 5.09 -11.78
CA GLY A 300 5.91 4.89 -12.43
C GLY A 300 4.76 5.54 -11.65
N ILE A 301 3.66 4.80 -11.44
CA ILE A 301 2.49 5.33 -10.72
C ILE A 301 2.75 5.61 -9.23
N GLY A 302 3.89 5.18 -8.67
CA GLY A 302 4.32 5.57 -7.31
C GLY A 302 4.57 7.07 -7.15
N VAL A 303 4.51 7.85 -8.23
CA VAL A 303 4.56 9.32 -8.21
C VAL A 303 3.38 9.96 -7.47
N THR A 304 2.24 9.28 -7.36
CA THR A 304 0.99 9.87 -6.83
C THR A 304 1.08 10.43 -5.41
N PRO A 305 1.60 9.71 -4.39
CA PRO A 305 1.81 10.32 -3.07
C PRO A 305 2.87 11.43 -3.09
N MET A 306 3.89 11.33 -3.95
CA MET A 306 4.96 12.33 -4.04
C MET A 306 4.45 13.66 -4.58
N ILE A 307 3.51 13.64 -5.52
CA ILE A 307 2.86 14.86 -6.03
C ILE A 307 2.05 15.55 -4.94
N ALA A 308 1.29 14.80 -4.14
CA ALA A 308 0.57 15.40 -3.02
C ALA A 308 1.52 16.03 -1.99
N MET A 309 2.65 15.37 -1.70
CA MET A 309 3.69 15.92 -0.81
C MET A 309 4.31 17.19 -1.42
N LEU A 310 4.69 17.17 -2.70
CA LEU A 310 5.28 18.33 -3.39
C LEU A 310 4.34 19.51 -3.48
N GLU A 311 3.07 19.28 -3.81
CA GLU A 311 2.07 20.34 -3.84
C GLU A 311 1.90 20.97 -2.45
N GLN A 312 1.88 20.15 -1.39
CA GLN A 312 1.81 20.66 -0.01
C GLN A 312 3.03 21.51 0.34
N LEU A 313 4.24 21.00 0.06
CA LEU A 313 5.49 21.73 0.33
C LEU A 313 5.52 23.08 -0.41
N ALA A 314 5.05 23.10 -1.67
CA ALA A 314 4.95 24.32 -2.45
C ALA A 314 3.90 25.29 -1.90
N ALA A 315 2.76 24.78 -1.42
CA ALA A 315 1.68 25.58 -0.85
C ALA A 315 2.04 26.19 0.51
N THR A 316 2.80 25.46 1.33
CA THR A 316 3.25 25.92 2.66
C THR A 316 4.57 26.69 2.61
N GLY A 317 5.26 26.72 1.47
CA GLY A 317 6.49 27.48 1.27
C GLY A 317 7.69 26.87 1.98
N HIS A 318 7.82 25.54 1.94
CA HIS A 318 8.97 24.81 2.49
C HIS A 318 10.30 25.38 1.99
N ARG A 319 11.27 25.56 2.89
CA ARG A 319 12.54 26.26 2.58
C ARG A 319 13.78 25.38 2.62
N ALA A 320 13.71 24.24 3.28
CA ALA A 320 14.86 23.32 3.33
C ALA A 320 15.03 22.61 1.96
N PRO A 321 16.21 22.05 1.67
CA PRO A 321 16.49 21.40 0.40
C PRO A 321 15.50 20.27 0.09
N VAL A 322 14.99 20.21 -1.16
CA VAL A 322 14.12 19.13 -1.64
C VAL A 322 14.71 18.48 -2.89
N THR A 323 15.13 17.22 -2.77
CA THR A 323 15.59 16.41 -3.90
C THR A 323 14.45 15.55 -4.41
N VAL A 324 14.03 15.78 -5.65
CA VAL A 324 12.98 15.01 -6.30
C VAL A 324 13.61 14.02 -7.27
N VAL A 325 13.29 12.74 -7.11
CA VAL A 325 13.80 11.65 -7.96
C VAL A 325 12.61 10.88 -8.52
N HIS A 326 12.54 10.76 -9.84
CA HIS A 326 11.50 9.96 -10.49
C HIS A 326 12.11 9.04 -11.53
N ALA A 327 11.69 7.77 -11.54
CA ALA A 327 12.06 6.81 -12.57
C ALA A 327 10.84 6.41 -13.39
N ASP A 328 10.95 6.53 -14.71
CA ASP A 328 9.98 5.92 -15.61
C ASP A 328 10.66 5.36 -16.85
N ARG A 329 9.90 4.66 -17.68
CA ARG A 329 10.39 4.11 -18.94
C ARG A 329 10.66 5.18 -19.96
N SER A 330 9.80 6.20 -20.04
CA SER A 330 9.94 7.29 -20.98
C SER A 330 9.22 8.53 -20.47
N PRO A 331 9.53 9.72 -21.00
CA PRO A 331 8.83 10.93 -20.60
C PRO A 331 7.33 10.93 -20.93
N ALA A 332 6.88 10.07 -21.85
CA ALA A 332 5.47 9.89 -22.21
C ALA A 332 4.72 8.92 -21.26
N GLU A 333 5.45 8.11 -20.49
CA GLU A 333 4.89 7.19 -19.49
C GLU A 333 4.86 7.79 -18.07
N HIS A 334 5.59 8.89 -17.84
CA HIS A 334 5.62 9.65 -16.58
C HIS A 334 4.32 10.43 -16.36
N ALA A 335 3.40 9.82 -15.61
CA ALA A 335 2.16 10.47 -15.19
C ALA A 335 2.41 11.67 -14.27
N LEU A 336 1.58 12.72 -14.35
CA LEU A 336 1.70 13.94 -13.55
C LEU A 336 3.05 14.67 -13.75
N ARG A 337 3.78 14.42 -14.85
CA ARG A 337 5.10 15.02 -15.12
C ARG A 337 5.09 16.55 -15.06
N ALA A 338 4.03 17.17 -15.59
CA ALA A 338 3.88 18.62 -15.60
C ALA A 338 3.77 19.17 -14.17
N ASP A 339 2.92 18.56 -13.34
CA ASP A 339 2.74 18.90 -11.94
C ASP A 339 4.03 18.66 -11.14
N HIS A 340 4.72 17.55 -11.41
CA HIS A 340 5.99 17.20 -10.79
C HIS A 340 7.03 18.32 -10.98
N ALA A 341 7.17 18.82 -12.20
CA ALA A 341 8.06 19.92 -12.52
C ALA A 341 7.55 21.26 -11.96
N ALA A 342 6.25 21.53 -12.07
CA ALA A 342 5.64 22.78 -11.64
C ALA A 342 5.73 22.99 -10.13
N TYR A 343 5.41 21.98 -9.31
CA TYR A 343 5.50 22.08 -7.86
C TYR A 343 6.96 22.12 -7.38
N THR A 344 7.86 21.35 -8.00
CA THR A 344 9.29 21.45 -7.70
C THR A 344 9.82 22.86 -7.99
N GLY A 345 9.46 23.46 -9.13
CA GLY A 345 9.91 24.80 -9.50
C GLY A 345 9.34 25.95 -8.65
N LYS A 346 8.33 25.70 -7.80
CA LYS A 346 7.80 26.68 -6.84
C LYS A 346 8.60 26.71 -5.53
N LEU A 347 9.43 25.70 -5.27
CA LEU A 347 10.25 25.62 -4.07
C LEU A 347 11.57 26.38 -4.26
N PRO A 348 12.06 27.10 -3.23
CA PRO A 348 13.25 27.94 -3.35
C PRO A 348 14.56 27.14 -3.48
N ASP A 349 14.61 25.94 -2.89
CA ASP A 349 15.78 25.06 -2.90
C ASP A 349 15.33 23.63 -3.23
N ALA A 350 14.98 23.40 -4.50
CA ALA A 350 14.55 22.09 -4.97
C ALA A 350 15.06 21.77 -6.37
N ALA A 351 15.34 20.48 -6.61
CA ALA A 351 15.79 19.99 -7.91
C ALA A 351 15.08 18.68 -8.26
N ALA A 352 14.58 18.60 -9.50
CA ALA A 352 13.98 17.40 -10.06
C ALA A 352 14.96 16.64 -10.96
N HIS A 353 15.11 15.34 -10.68
CA HIS A 353 15.95 14.41 -11.40
C HIS A 353 15.10 13.26 -11.94
N PHE A 354 14.81 13.31 -13.23
CA PHE A 354 14.00 12.31 -13.90
C PHE A 354 14.89 11.31 -14.63
N PHE A 355 14.82 10.04 -14.23
CA PHE A 355 15.51 8.93 -14.85
C PHE A 355 14.59 8.24 -15.86
N TYR A 356 15.01 8.17 -17.11
CA TYR A 356 14.25 7.52 -18.18
C TYR A 356 15.06 6.40 -18.84
N GLU A 357 14.48 5.20 -18.94
CA GLU A 357 15.11 4.11 -19.69
C GLU A 357 15.17 4.40 -21.21
N ARG A 358 14.17 5.12 -21.72
CA ARG A 358 14.01 5.52 -23.12
C ARG A 358 13.62 7.02 -23.16
N PRO A 359 14.59 7.94 -23.05
CA PRO A 359 14.31 9.38 -23.01
C PRO A 359 13.72 9.94 -24.32
N GLY A 360 13.88 9.22 -25.45
CA GLY A 360 13.44 9.68 -26.76
C GLY A 360 14.45 10.61 -27.44
N PRO A 361 14.32 10.85 -28.76
CA PRO A 361 15.28 11.63 -29.54
C PRO A 361 15.13 13.15 -29.40
N ASP A 362 13.98 13.63 -28.92
CA ASP A 362 13.58 15.05 -29.03
C ASP A 362 14.01 15.93 -27.83
N GLN A 363 14.82 15.41 -26.89
CA GLN A 363 15.31 16.18 -25.73
C GLN A 363 16.80 15.91 -25.47
N GLU A 364 17.56 16.96 -25.12
CA GLU A 364 18.90 16.86 -24.53
C GLU A 364 18.80 16.25 -23.11
N HIS A 365 18.43 14.96 -23.04
CA HIS A 365 18.32 14.24 -21.79
C HIS A 365 19.72 13.84 -21.30
N PRO A 366 20.12 14.18 -20.07
CA PRO A 366 21.47 13.86 -19.59
C PRO A 366 21.73 12.35 -19.60
N ALA A 367 22.88 11.95 -20.15
CA ALA A 367 23.29 10.54 -20.18
C ALA A 367 23.34 9.91 -18.77
N ALA A 368 23.75 10.71 -17.77
CA ALA A 368 23.80 10.30 -16.36
C ALA A 368 22.42 10.04 -15.72
N LEU A 369 21.34 10.53 -16.36
CA LEU A 369 19.95 10.30 -15.95
C LEU A 369 19.22 9.32 -16.89
N THR A 370 19.95 8.55 -17.70
CA THR A 370 19.38 7.53 -18.59
C THR A 370 19.48 6.15 -17.94
N GLY A 371 18.38 5.42 -17.91
CA GLY A 371 18.30 4.09 -17.28
C GLY A 371 17.63 4.10 -15.91
N ARG A 372 18.12 3.24 -15.00
CA ARG A 372 17.64 3.15 -13.62
C ARG A 372 18.19 4.28 -12.77
N VAL A 373 17.58 4.50 -11.60
CA VAL A 373 18.05 5.52 -10.65
C VAL A 373 19.43 5.16 -10.13
N ASP A 374 20.36 6.09 -10.33
CA ASP A 374 21.67 6.12 -9.71
C ASP A 374 21.85 7.44 -8.97
N LEU A 375 21.74 7.40 -7.64
CA LEU A 375 21.89 8.57 -6.78
C LEU A 375 23.33 9.11 -6.79
N THR A 376 24.32 8.35 -7.26
CA THR A 376 25.70 8.87 -7.40
C THR A 376 25.83 9.91 -8.53
N ALA A 377 24.89 9.90 -9.48
CA ALA A 377 24.79 10.92 -10.53
C ALA A 377 24.20 12.25 -10.01
N LEU A 378 23.70 12.29 -8.77
CA LEU A 378 23.08 13.46 -8.16
C LEU A 378 24.03 14.19 -7.20
N PRO A 379 23.77 15.47 -6.89
CA PRO A 379 24.47 16.18 -5.82
C PRO A 379 24.50 15.40 -4.49
N PRO A 380 25.42 15.74 -3.57
CA PRO A 380 25.43 15.19 -2.22
C PRO A 380 24.07 15.33 -1.53
N ILE A 381 23.61 14.26 -0.86
CA ILE A 381 22.40 14.30 -0.05
C ILE A 381 22.71 15.10 1.22
N ALA A 382 21.86 16.07 1.54
CA ALA A 382 22.02 16.89 2.73
C ALA A 382 21.97 16.02 4.00
N ALA A 383 22.79 16.36 5.00
CA ALA A 383 22.74 15.68 6.29
C ALA A 383 21.37 15.88 6.96
N GLY A 384 20.86 14.83 7.61
CA GLY A 384 19.52 14.84 8.21
C GLY A 384 18.37 14.73 7.21
N THR A 385 18.64 14.33 5.96
CA THR A 385 17.57 14.13 4.96
C THR A 385 16.60 13.04 5.40
N ARG A 386 15.29 13.34 5.32
CA ARG A 386 14.23 12.34 5.39
C ARG A 386 13.75 11.98 3.99
N ALA A 387 13.69 10.68 3.71
CA ALA A 387 13.39 10.15 2.40
C ALA A 387 12.03 9.45 2.36
N TYR A 388 11.25 9.72 1.32
CA TYR A 388 9.95 9.12 1.05
C TYR A 388 10.00 8.37 -0.28
N LEU A 389 9.74 7.07 -0.26
CA LEU A 389 9.86 6.17 -1.41
C LEU A 389 8.51 5.56 -1.77
N CYS A 390 8.16 5.55 -3.05
CA CYS A 390 6.99 4.82 -3.53
C CYS A 390 7.18 4.30 -4.96
N GLY A 391 6.98 3.01 -5.16
CA GLY A 391 7.13 2.38 -6.46
C GLY A 391 7.23 0.86 -6.35
N PRO A 392 7.76 0.18 -7.38
CA PRO A 392 8.02 -1.24 -7.33
C PRO A 392 8.99 -1.65 -6.22
N LEU A 393 8.83 -2.87 -5.66
CA LEU A 393 9.74 -3.39 -4.64
C LEU A 393 11.22 -3.39 -5.07
N PRO A 394 11.60 -3.82 -6.30
CA PRO A 394 13.01 -3.74 -6.73
C PRO A 394 13.56 -2.32 -6.74
N PHE A 395 12.77 -1.34 -7.19
CA PHE A 395 13.15 0.07 -7.19
C PHE A 395 13.36 0.59 -5.77
N MET A 396 12.41 0.35 -4.87
CA MET A 396 12.52 0.86 -3.49
C MET A 396 13.71 0.23 -2.75
N ARG A 397 13.99 -1.06 -2.99
CA ARG A 397 15.18 -1.74 -2.42
C ARG A 397 16.49 -1.11 -2.89
N GLU A 398 16.60 -0.89 -4.19
CA GLU A 398 17.78 -0.31 -4.81
C GLU A 398 18.02 1.13 -4.32
N VAL A 399 17.00 1.99 -4.37
CA VAL A 399 17.09 3.38 -3.89
C VAL A 399 17.39 3.43 -2.39
N ARG A 400 16.74 2.61 -1.56
CA ARG A 400 17.03 2.55 -0.13
C ARG A 400 18.49 2.16 0.16
N ALA A 401 19.01 1.16 -0.53
CA ALA A 401 20.40 0.74 -0.37
C ALA A 401 21.37 1.88 -0.73
N GLN A 402 21.10 2.61 -1.81
CA GLN A 402 21.89 3.78 -2.20
C GLN A 402 21.80 4.91 -1.17
N LEU A 403 20.61 5.20 -0.61
CA LEU A 403 20.43 6.22 0.43
C LEU A 403 21.25 5.90 1.69
N ILE A 404 21.20 4.66 2.16
CA ILE A 404 22.00 4.19 3.31
C ILE A 404 23.49 4.29 3.00
N GLY A 405 23.92 3.86 1.80
CA GLY A 405 25.30 3.99 1.35
C GLY A 405 25.80 5.43 1.27
N ARG A 406 24.88 6.40 1.15
CA ARG A 406 25.16 7.86 1.17
C ARG A 406 24.93 8.51 2.54
N GLY A 407 24.70 7.73 3.60
CA GLY A 407 24.66 8.20 4.98
C GLY A 407 23.27 8.61 5.51
N VAL A 408 22.19 8.31 4.79
CA VAL A 408 20.83 8.49 5.31
C VAL A 408 20.53 7.39 6.32
N ALA A 409 20.06 7.75 7.51
CA ALA A 409 19.76 6.76 8.54
C ALA A 409 18.57 5.88 8.12
N PRO A 410 18.58 4.56 8.37
CA PRO A 410 17.48 3.68 8.01
C PRO A 410 16.11 4.10 8.59
N ALA A 411 16.10 4.77 9.74
CA ALA A 411 14.89 5.27 10.40
C ALA A 411 14.26 6.48 9.68
N ASP A 412 15.06 7.20 8.88
CA ASP A 412 14.64 8.38 8.11
C ASP A 412 14.22 8.01 6.68
N ILE A 413 14.14 6.72 6.34
CA ILE A 413 13.71 6.22 5.03
C ILE A 413 12.32 5.59 5.17
N HIS A 414 11.32 6.34 4.73
CA HIS A 414 9.91 5.97 4.74
C HIS A 414 9.49 5.46 3.37
N TYR A 415 8.57 4.48 3.32
CA TYR A 415 8.09 3.93 2.05
C TYR A 415 6.67 3.39 2.14
N GLU A 416 6.02 3.32 0.98
CA GLU A 416 4.69 2.69 0.79
C GLU A 416 4.75 1.69 -0.37
N VAL A 417 4.08 0.54 -0.20
CA VAL A 417 4.05 -0.54 -1.20
C VAL A 417 2.65 -0.64 -1.80
N PHE A 418 2.55 -0.52 -3.13
CA PHE A 418 1.29 -0.74 -3.84
C PHE A 418 1.06 -2.25 -4.08
N GLY A 419 0.58 -2.93 -3.05
CA GLY A 419 0.32 -4.38 -3.11
C GLY A 419 0.35 -5.02 -1.72
N PRO A 420 0.42 -6.36 -1.66
CA PRO A 420 0.77 -7.04 -0.42
C PRO A 420 2.23 -6.72 -0.05
N ASP A 421 2.47 -6.29 1.20
CA ASP A 421 3.82 -5.98 1.68
C ASP A 421 4.58 -7.26 2.01
N LEU A 422 5.29 -7.79 1.00
CA LEU A 422 6.16 -8.95 1.14
C LEU A 422 7.50 -8.62 1.85
N TRP A 423 7.76 -7.35 2.17
CA TRP A 423 9.00 -6.93 2.82
C TRP A 423 9.00 -7.24 4.32
N LEU A 424 7.83 -7.34 4.95
CA LEU A 424 7.66 -7.66 6.37
C LEU A 424 8.27 -9.02 6.77
N GLY A 425 8.37 -9.98 5.85
CA GLY A 425 8.94 -11.30 6.12
C GLY A 425 10.44 -11.45 5.87
N GLN A 426 11.15 -10.37 5.51
CA GLN A 426 12.56 -10.43 5.07
C GLN A 426 13.48 -9.42 5.77
N GLN A 427 13.08 -8.87 6.93
CA GLN A 427 13.97 -8.05 7.77
C GLN A 427 14.91 -8.89 8.65
N ALA A 428 15.57 -9.88 8.05
CA ALA A 428 16.66 -10.63 8.68
C ALA A 428 18.01 -10.06 8.26
#